data_AF-A0A8T6H2H4-F1
#
_entry.id   AF-A0A8T6H2H4-F1
#
_cell.length_a   1.000
_cell.length_b   1.000
_cell.length_c   1.000
_cell.angle_alpha   90.00
_cell.angle_beta   90.00
_cell.angle_gamma   90.00
#
_symmetry.space_group_name_H-M   'P 1'
#
loop_
_entity.id
_entity.type
_entity.pdbx_description
1 polymer ?
#
loop_
_entity_poly.entity_id
_entity_poly.type
_entity_poly.pdbx_seq_one_letter_code
_entity_poly.pdbx_strand_id
1 'polypeptide(L)'
;MKISDMTRIAGLNLLIMLALSACGAGSQATPTDPPPTATPFPTFAFVEPTKPPVFAATTAPTPATEATADGAIALNPKSVDRGRGRYEALDCASCHGENGEGIDGEKSLLDFALSEDDFITFMRSGGALGTDHQFSTDRLSNSGSRNLYQYLVSLARSG
;
A
#
# COMPACT_ATOMS: atom_id res chain seq x y z
N MET A 1 -7.88 -43.31 39.47
CA MET A 1 -7.97 -43.29 38.00
C MET A 1 -9.26 -44.02 37.62
N LYS A 2 -10.34 -43.29 37.24
CA LYS A 2 -11.67 -43.89 36.98
C LYS A 2 -11.76 -44.27 35.51
N ILE A 3 -12.27 -45.47 35.25
CA ILE A 3 -12.41 -46.11 33.93
C ILE A 3 -13.32 -45.30 32.98
N SER A 4 -14.06 -44.30 33.49
CA SER A 4 -14.97 -43.45 32.70
C SER A 4 -14.28 -42.41 31.81
N ASP A 5 -13.02 -42.06 32.07
CA ASP A 5 -12.33 -41.02 31.30
C ASP A 5 -11.73 -41.52 29.98
N MET A 6 -11.46 -42.83 29.87
CA MET A 6 -10.84 -43.42 28.67
C MET A 6 -11.83 -43.57 27.50
N THR A 7 -13.12 -43.74 27.79
CA THR A 7 -14.17 -43.91 26.77
C THR A 7 -14.51 -42.59 26.07
N ARG A 8 -14.31 -41.44 26.72
CA ARG A 8 -14.60 -40.12 26.11
C ARG A 8 -13.53 -39.68 25.11
N ILE A 9 -12.28 -40.09 25.30
CA ILE A 9 -11.16 -39.74 24.41
C ILE A 9 -11.21 -40.59 23.11
N ALA A 10 -11.63 -41.86 23.21
CA ALA A 10 -11.81 -42.73 22.04
C ALA A 10 -13.03 -42.34 21.18
N GLY A 11 -14.14 -41.90 21.81
CA GLY A 11 -15.35 -41.48 21.08
C GLY A 11 -15.19 -40.16 20.31
N LEU A 12 -14.41 -39.21 20.84
CA LEU A 12 -14.19 -37.92 20.20
C LEU A 12 -13.25 -38.01 18.98
N ASN A 13 -12.29 -38.95 18.99
CA ASN A 13 -11.38 -39.18 17.86
C ASN A 13 -12.07 -39.90 16.68
N LEU A 14 -13.08 -40.74 16.95
CA LEU A 14 -13.82 -41.44 15.88
C LEU A 14 -14.78 -40.49 15.12
N LEU A 15 -15.23 -39.40 15.75
CA LEU A 15 -16.07 -38.37 15.13
C LEU A 15 -15.30 -37.38 14.24
N ILE A 16 -13.99 -37.22 14.45
CA ILE A 16 -13.15 -36.30 13.65
C ILE A 16 -12.71 -36.94 12.32
N MET A 17 -12.60 -38.28 12.25
CA MET A 17 -12.17 -39.00 11.04
C MET A 17 -13.26 -39.21 9.98
N LEU A 18 -14.51 -38.80 10.23
CA LEU A 18 -15.61 -38.89 9.25
C LEU A 18 -15.87 -37.60 8.46
N ALA A 19 -15.13 -36.53 8.71
CA ALA A 19 -15.42 -35.21 8.12
C ALA A 19 -14.62 -34.88 6.84
N LEU A 20 -13.84 -35.82 6.28
CA LEU A 20 -12.95 -35.57 5.13
C LEU A 20 -13.38 -36.22 3.80
N SER A 21 -14.67 -36.57 3.64
CA SER A 21 -15.16 -37.24 2.42
C SER A 21 -16.40 -36.57 1.80
N ALA A 22 -16.31 -35.28 1.47
CA ALA A 22 -17.19 -34.67 0.48
C ALA A 22 -16.66 -33.31 -0.02
N CYS A 23 -15.46 -33.28 -0.61
CA CYS A 23 -15.23 -32.27 -1.64
C CYS A 23 -16.04 -32.70 -2.86
N GLY A 24 -17.11 -31.95 -3.13
CA GLY A 24 -18.05 -32.24 -4.20
C GLY A 24 -17.34 -32.35 -5.54
N ALA A 25 -17.64 -33.44 -6.25
CA ALA A 25 -17.66 -33.40 -7.70
C ALA A 25 -18.82 -32.48 -8.11
N GLY A 26 -18.62 -31.16 -7.97
CA GLY A 26 -19.47 -30.19 -8.61
C GLY A 26 -19.28 -30.38 -10.10
N SER A 27 -20.30 -30.94 -10.76
CA SER A 27 -20.41 -30.87 -12.22
C SER A 27 -20.19 -29.42 -12.61
N GLN A 28 -19.06 -29.13 -13.25
CA GLN A 28 -18.84 -27.85 -13.88
C GLN A 28 -19.92 -27.72 -14.94
N ALA A 29 -20.97 -26.97 -14.64
CA ALA A 29 -21.85 -26.46 -15.66
C ALA A 29 -20.96 -25.67 -16.60
N THR A 30 -20.86 -26.12 -17.85
CA THR A 30 -20.25 -25.32 -18.91
C THR A 30 -20.92 -23.95 -18.85
N PRO A 31 -20.16 -22.84 -18.68
CA PRO A 31 -20.74 -21.52 -18.79
C PRO A 31 -21.36 -21.44 -20.18
N THR A 32 -22.69 -21.47 -20.25
CA THR A 32 -23.38 -21.10 -21.47
C THR A 32 -23.35 -19.59 -21.44
N ASP A 33 -22.37 -19.00 -22.11
CA ASP A 33 -22.36 -17.56 -22.29
C ASP A 33 -23.71 -17.15 -22.86
N PRO A 34 -24.47 -16.27 -22.19
CA PRO A 34 -25.65 -15.71 -22.82
C PRO A 34 -25.21 -15.04 -24.12
N PRO A 35 -26.00 -15.14 -25.21
CA PRO A 35 -25.67 -14.45 -26.44
C PRO A 35 -25.41 -12.98 -26.11
N PRO A 36 -24.34 -12.37 -26.66
CA PRO A 36 -23.95 -11.01 -26.32
C PRO A 36 -25.15 -10.11 -26.55
N THR A 37 -25.68 -9.56 -25.46
CA THR A 37 -26.73 -8.54 -25.55
C THR A 37 -26.07 -7.32 -26.15
N ALA A 38 -26.47 -6.99 -27.38
CA ALA A 38 -26.02 -5.79 -28.06
C ALA A 38 -26.40 -4.57 -27.22
N THR A 39 -25.45 -4.10 -26.43
CA THR A 39 -25.56 -2.87 -25.68
C THR A 39 -25.22 -1.74 -26.65
N PRO A 40 -26.00 -0.64 -26.69
CA PRO A 40 -25.77 0.47 -27.61
C PRO A 40 -24.59 1.34 -27.12
N PHE A 41 -23.44 0.73 -26.82
CA PHE A 41 -22.22 1.48 -26.58
C PHE A 41 -21.74 2.04 -27.91
N PRO A 42 -21.46 3.35 -28.00
CA PRO A 42 -20.90 3.94 -29.20
C PRO A 42 -19.56 3.25 -29.50
N THR A 43 -19.46 2.69 -30.71
CA THR A 43 -18.19 2.17 -31.21
C THR A 43 -17.32 3.36 -31.58
N PHE A 44 -16.42 3.75 -30.69
CA PHE A 44 -15.35 4.68 -31.05
C PHE A 44 -14.37 3.94 -31.96
N ALA A 45 -14.14 4.46 -33.15
CA ALA A 45 -13.08 3.97 -34.02
C ALA A 45 -11.73 4.33 -33.39
N PHE A 46 -10.87 3.34 -33.18
CA PHE A 46 -9.48 3.59 -32.85
C PHE A 46 -8.82 4.31 -34.03
N VAL A 47 -8.48 5.58 -33.86
CA VAL A 47 -7.67 6.33 -34.82
C VAL A 47 -6.22 6.13 -34.42
N GLU A 48 -5.48 5.34 -35.21
CA GLU A 48 -4.06 5.14 -34.99
C GLU A 48 -3.30 6.47 -35.20
N PRO A 49 -2.44 6.89 -34.26
CA PRO A 49 -1.59 8.05 -34.46
C PRO A 49 -0.72 7.88 -35.70
N THR A 50 -0.83 8.78 -36.68
CA THR A 50 -0.03 8.78 -37.92
C THR A 50 1.45 9.07 -37.68
N LYS A 51 1.83 9.44 -36.45
CA LYS A 51 3.22 9.63 -36.02
C LYS A 51 3.52 8.63 -34.91
N PRO A 52 4.61 7.85 -35.02
CA PRO A 52 5.07 7.02 -33.91
C PRO A 52 5.23 7.89 -32.65
N PRO A 53 4.84 7.39 -31.46
CA PRO A 53 5.11 8.10 -30.23
C PRO A 53 6.63 8.28 -30.11
N VAL A 54 7.08 9.52 -30.30
CA VAL A 54 8.45 9.90 -30.00
C VAL A 54 8.56 10.03 -28.50
N PHE A 55 8.80 8.91 -27.83
CA PHE A 55 9.32 8.95 -26.47
C PHE A 55 10.69 9.60 -26.58
N ALA A 56 10.81 10.85 -26.13
CA ALA A 56 12.12 11.40 -25.87
C ALA A 56 12.80 10.39 -24.97
N ALA A 57 13.88 9.77 -25.46
CA ALA A 57 14.79 8.99 -24.64
C ALA A 57 15.40 9.98 -23.64
N THR A 58 14.63 10.28 -22.59
CA THR A 58 15.15 10.85 -21.38
C THR A 58 16.04 9.76 -20.89
N THR A 59 17.35 9.93 -21.08
CA THR A 59 18.36 9.18 -20.36
C THR A 59 17.87 9.17 -18.92
N ALA A 60 17.45 8.00 -18.42
CA ALA A 60 17.06 7.88 -17.04
C ALA A 60 18.22 8.49 -16.25
N PRO A 61 17.97 9.46 -15.34
CA PRO A 61 19.05 9.93 -14.50
C PRO A 61 19.62 8.68 -13.84
N THR A 62 20.91 8.43 -14.07
CA THR A 62 21.68 7.47 -13.29
C THR A 62 21.27 7.68 -11.84
N PRO A 63 20.85 6.64 -11.11
CA PRO A 63 20.53 6.81 -9.70
C PRO A 63 21.76 7.45 -9.08
N ALA A 64 21.61 8.69 -8.60
CA ALA A 64 22.62 9.35 -7.82
C ALA A 64 22.75 8.53 -6.55
N THR A 65 23.66 7.55 -6.56
CA THR A 65 24.28 7.05 -5.35
C THR A 65 25.19 8.16 -4.85
N GLU A 66 24.57 9.21 -4.33
CA GLU A 66 25.25 10.15 -3.44
C GLU A 66 24.91 9.68 -2.03
N ALA A 67 25.64 8.66 -1.60
CA ALA A 67 25.82 8.41 -0.19
C ALA A 67 26.69 9.55 0.35
N THR A 68 26.06 10.61 0.86
CA THR A 68 26.75 11.54 1.75
C THR A 68 27.11 10.79 3.02
N ALA A 69 28.40 10.69 3.26
CA ALA A 69 28.99 10.13 4.46
C ALA A 69 28.70 11.04 5.65
N ASP A 70 27.53 10.88 6.28
CA ASP A 70 27.29 11.24 7.69
C ASP A 70 25.97 10.65 8.27
N GLY A 71 25.40 9.62 7.65
CA GLY A 71 24.08 9.08 8.04
C GLY A 71 22.90 10.01 7.74
N ALA A 72 23.17 11.24 7.29
CA ALA A 72 22.16 12.19 6.83
C ALA A 72 21.66 11.81 5.43
N ILE A 73 20.36 11.58 5.32
CA ILE A 73 19.68 11.33 4.03
C ILE A 73 19.85 12.54 3.11
N ALA A 74 20.39 12.34 1.91
CA ALA A 74 20.44 13.37 0.88
C ALA A 74 19.01 13.64 0.35
N LEU A 75 18.58 14.91 0.41
CA LEU A 75 17.25 15.31 -0.06
C LEU A 75 17.25 15.45 -1.58
N ASN A 76 16.31 14.79 -2.25
CA ASN A 76 16.08 14.99 -3.67
C ASN A 76 14.91 15.96 -3.88
N PRO A 77 15.13 17.17 -4.45
CA PRO A 77 14.08 18.20 -4.56
C PRO A 77 12.82 17.71 -5.28
N LYS A 78 12.97 16.93 -6.36
CA LYS A 78 11.81 16.38 -7.08
C LYS A 78 11.04 15.36 -6.25
N SER A 79 11.73 14.60 -5.40
CA SER A 79 11.07 13.66 -4.48
C SER A 79 10.35 14.39 -3.36
N VAL A 80 10.96 15.44 -2.79
CA VAL A 80 10.33 16.32 -1.81
C VAL A 80 9.05 16.94 -2.38
N ASP A 81 9.11 17.51 -3.59
CA ASP A 81 7.92 18.11 -4.22
C ASP A 81 6.80 17.09 -4.47
N ARG A 82 7.13 15.89 -4.95
CA ARG A 82 6.14 14.82 -5.10
C ARG A 82 5.60 14.36 -3.75
N GLY A 83 6.43 14.36 -2.71
CA GLY A 83 6.05 14.01 -1.34
C GLY A 83 5.05 14.99 -0.76
N ARG A 84 5.31 16.29 -0.92
CA ARG A 84 4.36 17.36 -0.57
C ARG A 84 3.00 17.16 -1.24
N GLY A 85 2.99 16.87 -2.54
CA GLY A 85 1.74 16.57 -3.25
C GLY A 85 1.00 15.33 -2.73
N ARG A 86 1.70 14.35 -2.13
CA ARG A 86 1.06 13.22 -1.44
C ARG A 86 0.52 13.61 -0.07
N TYR A 87 1.24 14.44 0.67
CA TYR A 87 0.81 14.99 1.95
C TYR A 87 -0.52 15.73 1.80
N GLU A 88 -0.61 16.62 0.80
CA GLU A 88 -1.82 17.36 0.45
C GLU A 88 -2.95 16.42 -0.02
N ALA A 89 -2.66 15.53 -0.98
CA ALA A 89 -3.70 14.68 -1.57
C ALA A 89 -4.27 13.63 -0.62
N LEU A 90 -3.52 13.23 0.41
CA LEU A 90 -3.98 12.31 1.45
C LEU A 90 -4.58 13.03 2.65
N ASP A 91 -4.69 14.36 2.59
CA ASP A 91 -5.22 15.22 3.63
C ASP A 91 -4.49 15.04 4.97
N CYS A 92 -3.17 14.82 4.92
CA CYS A 92 -2.35 14.62 6.11
C CYS A 92 -2.34 15.87 7.01
N ALA A 93 -2.48 17.05 6.41
CA ALA A 93 -2.49 18.34 7.11
C ALA A 93 -3.69 18.50 8.06
N SER A 94 -4.81 17.82 7.80
CA SER A 94 -6.00 17.87 8.65
C SER A 94 -5.76 17.39 10.09
N CYS A 95 -4.68 16.66 10.31
CA CYS A 95 -4.27 16.07 11.59
C CYS A 95 -2.86 16.52 11.99
N HIS A 96 -1.94 16.63 11.03
CA HIS A 96 -0.54 16.94 11.30
C HIS A 96 -0.14 18.40 11.01
N GLY A 97 -1.07 19.26 10.60
CA GLY A 97 -0.79 20.65 10.22
C GLY A 97 -0.19 20.80 8.83
N GLU A 98 -0.15 22.01 8.29
CA GLU A 98 0.25 22.24 6.89
C GLU A 98 1.73 21.87 6.62
N ASN A 99 2.58 22.06 7.63
CA ASN A 99 4.02 21.81 7.59
C ASN A 99 4.44 20.71 8.57
N GLY A 100 3.52 19.87 9.03
CA GLY A 100 3.83 18.81 9.99
C GLY A 100 3.99 19.31 11.44
N GLU A 101 3.64 20.54 11.75
CA GLU A 101 3.76 21.14 13.09
C GLU A 101 2.84 20.52 14.16
N GLY A 102 1.83 19.77 13.72
CA GLY A 102 0.74 19.24 14.56
C GLY A 102 -0.32 20.30 14.85
N ILE A 103 -1.57 19.85 15.07
CA ILE A 103 -2.68 20.71 15.47
C ILE A 103 -3.38 20.13 16.72
N ASP A 104 -3.98 20.98 17.56
CA ASP A 104 -4.96 20.60 18.59
C ASP A 104 -4.73 19.28 19.36
N GLY A 105 -3.50 19.06 19.87
CA GLY A 105 -3.15 17.88 20.67
C GLY A 105 -2.70 16.65 19.86
N GLU A 106 -2.71 16.75 18.53
CA GLU A 106 -2.12 15.77 17.62
C GLU A 106 -0.60 15.90 17.54
N LYS A 107 0.05 14.82 17.09
CA LYS A 107 1.51 14.74 17.09
C LYS A 107 2.11 15.50 15.90
N SER A 108 3.07 16.36 16.22
CA SER A 108 3.99 16.93 15.23
C SER A 108 4.77 15.82 14.51
N LEU A 109 5.01 16.02 13.23
CA LEU A 109 5.88 15.23 12.38
C LEU A 109 7.28 15.85 12.25
N LEU A 110 7.56 17.01 12.86
CA LEU A 110 8.88 17.64 12.78
C LEU A 110 9.96 16.87 13.55
N ASP A 111 9.58 16.08 14.55
CA ASP A 111 10.49 15.30 15.39
C ASP A 111 10.46 13.79 15.09
N PHE A 112 9.86 13.35 13.98
CA PHE A 112 9.78 11.93 13.67
C PHE A 112 11.17 11.36 13.31
N ALA A 113 11.51 10.18 13.85
CA ALA A 113 12.87 9.62 13.77
C ALA A 113 12.92 8.23 13.11
N LEU A 114 11.93 7.88 12.30
CA LEU A 114 11.90 6.57 11.63
C LEU A 114 12.91 6.54 10.46
N SER A 115 13.51 5.36 10.24
CA SER A 115 14.19 5.07 8.98
C SER A 115 13.16 5.02 7.83
N GLU A 116 13.61 5.14 6.57
CA GLU A 116 12.70 5.07 5.42
C GLU A 116 11.92 3.74 5.39
N ASP A 117 12.61 2.62 5.62
CA ASP A 117 11.98 1.29 5.57
C ASP A 117 11.00 1.09 6.73
N ASP A 118 11.32 1.59 7.93
CA ASP A 118 10.39 1.55 9.07
C ASP A 118 9.19 2.45 8.85
N PHE A 119 9.39 3.64 8.25
CA PHE A 119 8.30 4.53 7.86
C PHE A 119 7.38 3.86 6.85
N ILE A 120 7.91 3.24 5.80
CA ILE A 120 7.09 2.53 4.81
C ILE A 120 6.33 1.38 5.48
N THR A 121 7.00 0.61 6.35
CA THR A 121 6.37 -0.50 7.09
C THR A 121 5.26 0.00 8.00
N PHE A 122 5.47 1.12 8.70
CA PHE A 122 4.46 1.80 9.49
C PHE A 122 3.27 2.20 8.60
N MET A 123 3.50 2.86 7.47
CA MET A 123 2.43 3.28 6.55
C MET A 123 1.64 2.10 5.95
N ARG A 124 2.16 0.87 5.98
CA ARG A 124 1.45 -0.34 5.54
C ARG A 124 0.63 -1.01 6.63
N SER A 125 0.98 -0.78 7.89
CA SER A 125 0.38 -1.47 9.04
C SER A 125 -0.41 -0.55 9.96
N GLY A 126 -0.15 0.75 9.95
CA GLY A 126 -0.61 1.71 10.95
C GLY A 126 0.05 1.55 12.33
N GLY A 127 0.88 0.51 12.53
CA GLY A 127 1.50 0.20 13.81
C GLY A 127 0.52 0.20 14.97
N ALA A 128 0.91 0.83 16.09
CA ALA A 128 0.04 1.00 17.26
C ALA A 128 -1.02 2.10 17.08
N LEU A 129 -0.94 2.92 16.03
CA LEU A 129 -1.89 4.01 15.74
C LEU A 129 -3.11 3.51 14.94
N GLY A 130 -3.08 2.26 14.46
CA GLY A 130 -4.22 1.62 13.83
C GLY A 130 -4.49 2.08 12.40
N THR A 131 -5.69 1.76 11.91
CA THR A 131 -6.03 1.84 10.48
C THR A 131 -6.04 3.25 9.90
N ASP A 132 -6.19 4.28 10.74
CA ASP A 132 -6.16 5.67 10.29
C ASP A 132 -4.79 6.08 9.73
N HIS A 133 -3.74 5.39 10.17
CA HIS A 133 -2.37 5.56 9.68
C HIS A 133 -1.95 4.44 8.71
N GLN A 134 -2.90 3.64 8.23
CA GLN A 134 -2.66 2.53 7.33
C GLN A 134 -3.07 2.87 5.89
N PHE A 135 -2.13 2.74 4.96
CA PHE A 135 -2.31 3.04 3.55
C PHE A 135 -1.92 1.84 2.68
N SER A 136 -2.88 1.35 1.89
CA SER A 136 -2.60 0.34 0.86
C SER A 136 -1.69 0.90 -0.23
N THR A 137 -1.04 0.01 -0.98
CA THR A 137 -0.17 0.38 -2.11
C THR A 137 -0.92 1.07 -3.25
N ASP A 138 -2.23 0.86 -3.35
CA ASP A 138 -3.06 1.50 -4.37
C ASP A 138 -3.33 2.97 -4.04
N ARG A 139 -3.47 3.30 -2.75
CA ARG A 139 -3.66 4.68 -2.27
C ARG A 139 -2.35 5.42 -2.11
N LEU A 140 -1.31 4.74 -1.60
CA LEU A 140 0.04 5.27 -1.45
C LEU A 140 1.06 4.21 -1.86
N SER A 141 1.50 4.27 -3.11
CA SER A 141 2.49 3.33 -3.65
C SER A 141 3.84 3.39 -2.91
N ASN A 142 4.70 2.37 -3.07
CA ASN A 142 6.01 2.36 -2.41
C ASN A 142 6.88 3.56 -2.81
N SER A 143 6.92 3.92 -4.09
CA SER A 143 7.62 5.14 -4.53
C SER A 143 6.95 6.41 -4.00
N GLY A 144 5.62 6.41 -3.84
CA GLY A 144 4.87 7.47 -3.17
C GLY A 144 5.29 7.64 -1.71
N SER A 145 5.34 6.56 -0.94
CA SER A 145 5.80 6.56 0.46
C SER A 145 7.23 7.09 0.59
N ARG A 146 8.14 6.71 -0.31
CA ARG A 146 9.52 7.24 -0.31
C ARG A 146 9.59 8.73 -0.58
N ASN A 147 8.80 9.23 -1.53
CA ASN A 147 8.70 10.67 -1.79
C ASN A 147 8.12 11.39 -0.56
N LEU A 148 7.08 10.84 0.07
CA LEU A 148 6.49 11.40 1.29
C LEU A 148 7.50 11.44 2.43
N TYR A 149 8.27 10.37 2.64
CA TYR A 149 9.36 10.32 3.63
C TYR A 149 10.38 11.45 3.42
N GLN A 150 10.84 11.63 2.18
CA GLN A 150 11.75 12.73 1.81
C GLN A 150 11.17 14.12 2.13
N TYR A 151 9.87 14.31 1.92
CA TYR A 151 9.20 15.56 2.31
C TYR A 151 9.20 15.75 3.83
N LEU A 152 8.83 14.73 4.60
CA LEU A 152 8.83 14.82 6.07
C LEU A 152 10.24 15.09 6.63
N VAL A 153 11.28 14.43 6.10
CA VAL A 153 12.67 14.70 6.48
C VAL A 153 13.08 16.14 6.12
N SER A 154 12.54 16.71 5.03
CA SER A 154 12.80 18.10 4.69
C SER A 154 12.19 19.08 5.69
N LEU A 155 10.97 18.79 6.18
CA LEU A 155 10.29 19.61 7.18
C LEU A 155 11.04 19.60 8.52
N ALA A 156 11.42 18.40 8.98
CA ALA A 156 12.18 18.20 10.22
C ALA A 156 13.54 18.92 10.26
N ARG A 157 14.11 19.27 9.10
CA ARG A 157 15.37 20.03 9.01
C ARG A 157 15.17 21.55 8.94
N SER A 158 13.93 21.99 8.69
CA SER A 158 13.58 23.40 8.51
C SER A 158 12.79 24.01 9.67
N GLY A 159 12.22 23.18 10.55
CA GLY A 159 11.61 23.58 11.83
C GLY A 159 12.64 23.69 12.94
#